data_AF-A0A6I3T4V3-F1
#
_entry.id   AF-A0A6I3T4V3-F1
#
_cell.length_a   1.000
_cell.length_b   1.000
_cell.length_c   1.000
_cell.angle_alpha   90.00
_cell.angle_beta   90.00
_cell.angle_gamma   90.00
#
_symmetry.space_group_name_H-M   'P 1'
#
loop_
_entity.id
_entity.type
_entity.pdbx_description
1 polymer ?
#
loop_
_entity_poly.entity_id
_entity_poly.type
_entity_poly.pdbx_seq_one_letter_code
_entity_poly.pdbx_strand_id
1 'polypeptide(L)'
;AALAAARAVAIDVETAIELAERFAVQLAAFATVYHGLAQARRQQVSEPRAYAPRTPPAIVAASGVRAALALATAATLWYWLAWGQLATALVMTTVFCALASSSPRPTAMVKQVMTGFLIAAPLTFATEFLLVIRASGFAMLMLAALPLFALALWLMTDPKRAGIGIGMAMFSSQFIAPVNQMHYDPMAVANGMLGQMIGVLLALVIFTVLLPEHTMGNRGHVRAALWREALDTCRARLRGDGGALRHRFDNRVRDLLSQLNAAAGPTPPPETRAVVREGLTLLELGHAVIELRALNAAPLAPAVRDSLAAALRRLAAYLRAPVNGARAAAVAALL
;
A
#
# COMPACT_ATOMS: atom_id res chain seq x y z
N ALA A 1 -37.28 14.01 -26.99
CA ALA A 1 -35.94 13.44 -27.24
C ALA A 1 -34.86 14.53 -27.35
N ALA A 2 -34.94 15.47 -28.30
CA ALA A 2 -33.94 16.53 -28.49
C ALA A 2 -33.70 17.43 -27.25
N LEU A 3 -34.77 17.84 -26.55
CA LEU A 3 -34.67 18.68 -25.35
C LEU A 3 -33.98 17.96 -24.17
N ALA A 4 -34.20 16.65 -24.03
CA ALA A 4 -33.55 15.83 -23.01
C ALA A 4 -32.06 15.62 -23.32
N ALA A 5 -31.71 15.45 -24.60
CA ALA A 5 -30.33 15.37 -25.04
C ALA A 5 -29.58 16.71 -24.82
N ALA A 6 -30.21 17.84 -25.13
CA ALA A 6 -29.65 19.17 -24.87
C ALA A 6 -29.42 19.42 -23.37
N ARG A 7 -30.39 19.03 -22.52
CA ARG A 7 -30.26 19.14 -21.06
C ARG A 7 -29.15 18.25 -20.51
N ALA A 8 -28.98 17.03 -21.04
CA ALA A 8 -27.88 16.15 -20.64
C ALA A 8 -26.50 16.75 -20.98
N VAL A 9 -26.35 17.32 -22.18
CA VAL A 9 -25.11 18.01 -22.59
C VAL A 9 -24.82 19.22 -21.70
N ALA A 10 -25.85 20.01 -21.35
CA ALA A 10 -25.69 21.13 -20.44
C ALA A 10 -25.19 20.69 -19.06
N ILE A 11 -25.79 19.63 -18.48
CA ILE A 11 -25.36 19.06 -17.20
C ILE A 11 -23.90 18.58 -17.25
N ASP A 12 -23.51 17.91 -18.34
CA ASP A 12 -22.13 17.45 -18.51
C ASP A 12 -21.14 18.61 -18.56
N VAL A 13 -21.47 19.70 -19.26
CA VAL A 13 -20.64 20.91 -19.34
C VAL A 13 -20.55 21.62 -17.98
N GLU A 14 -21.67 21.80 -17.29
CA GLU A 14 -21.71 22.41 -15.95
C GLU A 14 -20.90 21.59 -14.94
N THR A 15 -21.03 20.26 -14.99
CA THR A 15 -20.25 19.35 -14.13
C THR A 15 -18.76 19.46 -14.44
N ALA A 16 -18.37 19.55 -15.71
CA ALA A 16 -16.97 19.71 -16.10
C ALA A 16 -16.37 21.03 -15.62
N ILE A 17 -17.13 22.12 -15.68
CA ILE A 17 -16.71 23.44 -15.18
C ILE A 17 -16.51 23.38 -13.66
N GLU A 18 -17.49 22.88 -12.92
CA GLU A 18 -17.43 22.74 -11.45
C GLU A 18 -16.20 21.92 -11.02
N LEU A 19 -15.95 20.78 -11.67
CA LEU A 19 -14.79 19.95 -11.37
C LEU A 19 -13.47 20.66 -11.69
N ALA A 20 -13.41 21.45 -12.76
CA ALA A 20 -12.22 22.21 -13.14
C ALA A 20 -11.92 23.35 -12.15
N GLU A 21 -12.95 24.09 -11.72
CA GLU A 21 -12.82 25.14 -10.71
C GLU A 21 -12.36 24.56 -9.38
N ARG A 22 -13.01 23.47 -8.94
CA ARG A 22 -12.64 22.77 -7.72
C ARG A 22 -11.21 22.24 -7.77
N PHE A 23 -10.77 21.71 -8.90
CA PHE A 23 -9.38 21.30 -9.11
C PHE A 23 -8.42 22.47 -8.99
N ALA A 24 -8.71 23.62 -9.60
CA ALA A 24 -7.87 24.81 -9.52
C ALA A 24 -7.74 25.32 -8.07
N VAL A 25 -8.83 25.35 -7.32
CA VAL A 25 -8.84 25.73 -5.89
C VAL A 25 -7.99 24.76 -5.06
N GLN A 26 -8.17 23.46 -5.25
CA GLN A 26 -7.41 22.44 -4.53
C GLN A 26 -5.91 22.48 -4.89
N LEU A 27 -5.56 22.74 -6.16
CA LEU A 27 -4.19 22.88 -6.61
C LEU A 27 -3.52 24.13 -6.02
N ALA A 28 -4.24 25.26 -5.97
CA ALA A 28 -3.74 26.48 -5.33
C ALA A 28 -3.50 26.28 -3.82
N ALA A 29 -4.43 25.61 -3.13
CA ALA A 29 -4.25 25.24 -1.72
C ALA A 29 -3.04 24.31 -1.53
N PHE A 30 -2.88 23.31 -2.39
CA PHE A 30 -1.72 22.42 -2.37
C PHE A 30 -0.41 23.18 -2.59
N ALA A 31 -0.33 24.06 -3.60
CA ALA A 31 0.86 24.86 -3.88
C ALA A 31 1.22 25.75 -2.68
N THR A 32 0.22 26.35 -2.04
CA THR A 32 0.40 27.17 -0.84
C THR A 32 1.02 26.38 0.31
N VAL A 33 0.54 25.16 0.56
CA VAL A 33 1.09 24.25 1.58
C VAL A 33 2.49 23.77 1.19
N TYR A 34 2.71 23.42 -0.07
CA TYR A 34 4.00 22.95 -0.58
C TYR A 34 5.09 24.02 -0.42
N HIS A 35 4.81 25.27 -0.83
CA HIS A 35 5.75 26.38 -0.66
C HIS A 35 5.98 26.73 0.81
N GLY A 36 4.94 26.67 1.65
CA GLY A 36 5.08 26.87 3.09
C GLY A 36 6.03 25.86 3.74
N LEU A 37 5.90 24.58 3.38
CA LEU A 37 6.78 23.50 3.83
C LEU A 37 8.22 23.65 3.30
N ALA A 38 8.38 23.95 2.01
CA ALA A 38 9.69 24.14 1.39
C ALA A 38 10.48 25.32 1.98
N GLN A 39 9.79 26.36 2.43
CA GLN A 39 10.39 27.54 3.05
C GLN A 39 10.52 27.44 4.57
N ALA A 40 10.26 26.25 5.16
CA ALA A 40 10.25 26.02 6.61
C ALA A 40 9.39 27.02 7.41
N ARG A 41 8.41 27.66 6.76
CA ARG A 41 7.51 28.61 7.41
C ARG A 41 6.45 27.79 8.12
N ARG A 42 6.37 27.89 9.46
CA ARG A 42 5.28 27.25 10.22
C ARG A 42 3.96 27.85 9.78
N GLN A 43 3.29 27.18 8.86
CA GLN A 43 1.92 27.50 8.50
C GLN A 43 1.03 26.92 9.61
N GLN A 44 0.17 27.74 10.21
CA GLN A 44 -0.89 27.27 11.08
C GLN A 44 -1.90 26.51 10.21
N VAL A 45 -1.56 25.26 9.86
CA VAL A 45 -2.53 24.33 9.30
C VAL A 45 -3.50 24.02 10.44
N SER A 46 -4.76 24.42 10.28
CA SER A 46 -5.86 24.06 11.18
C SER A 46 -5.69 22.61 11.59
N GLU A 47 -5.67 22.36 12.91
CA GLU A 47 -5.33 21.10 13.58
C GLU A 47 -5.28 19.88 12.66
N PRO A 48 -4.13 19.17 12.54
CA PRO A 48 -4.08 17.94 11.78
C PRO A 48 -5.11 16.96 12.35
N ARG A 49 -6.30 16.92 11.75
CA ARG A 49 -7.36 15.99 12.10
C ARG A 49 -6.80 14.60 11.81
N ALA A 50 -6.43 13.92 12.89
CA ALA A 50 -5.58 12.74 12.87
C ALA A 50 -5.99 11.76 11.76
N TYR A 51 -5.05 11.49 10.85
CA TYR A 51 -5.11 10.32 9.98
C TYR A 51 -5.02 9.10 10.90
N ALA A 52 -6.15 8.41 11.08
CA ALA A 52 -6.21 7.20 11.88
C ALA A 52 -6.25 6.00 10.91
N PRO A 53 -5.10 5.43 10.52
CA PRO A 53 -5.08 4.21 9.74
C PRO A 53 -5.76 3.13 10.58
N ARG A 54 -6.95 2.72 10.15
CA ARG A 54 -7.79 1.77 10.88
C ARG A 54 -7.47 0.37 10.40
N THR A 55 -6.30 -0.14 10.78
CA THR A 55 -5.99 -1.57 10.60
C THR A 55 -6.96 -2.36 11.48
N PRO A 56 -7.80 -3.24 10.92
CA PRO A 56 -8.72 -4.04 11.73
C PRO A 56 -7.94 -4.86 12.78
N PRO A 57 -8.41 -4.93 14.04
CA PRO A 57 -7.68 -5.61 15.12
C PRO A 57 -7.45 -7.10 14.82
N ALA A 58 -8.35 -7.73 14.05
CA ALA A 58 -8.18 -9.09 13.58
C ALA A 58 -6.93 -9.27 12.69
N ILE A 59 -6.60 -8.27 11.86
CA ILE A 59 -5.41 -8.29 10.99
C ILE A 59 -4.13 -8.16 11.83
N VAL A 60 -4.17 -7.31 12.86
CA VAL A 60 -3.07 -7.15 13.82
C VAL A 60 -2.83 -8.44 14.58
N ALA A 61 -3.89 -9.05 15.14
CA ALA A 61 -3.80 -10.31 15.86
C ALA A 61 -3.30 -11.46 14.96
N ALA A 62 -3.84 -11.58 13.75
CA ALA A 62 -3.42 -12.58 12.77
C ALA A 62 -1.94 -12.43 12.38
N SER A 63 -1.46 -11.20 12.20
CA SER A 63 -0.04 -10.92 11.96
C SER A 63 0.84 -11.32 13.15
N GLY A 64 0.40 -11.02 14.38
CA GLY A 64 1.11 -11.39 15.61
C GLY A 64 1.19 -12.91 15.80
N VAL A 65 0.07 -13.63 15.67
CA VAL A 65 0.01 -15.09 15.77
C VAL A 65 0.91 -15.74 14.71
N ARG A 66 0.92 -15.23 13.48
CA ARG A 66 1.82 -15.72 12.42
C ARG A 66 3.29 -15.59 12.81
N ALA A 67 3.70 -14.43 13.33
CA ALA A 67 5.08 -14.21 13.78
C ALA A 67 5.44 -15.10 14.98
N ALA A 68 4.52 -15.32 15.91
CA ALA A 68 4.73 -16.22 17.05
C ALA A 68 4.91 -17.68 16.59
N LEU A 69 4.05 -18.17 15.69
CA LEU A 69 4.16 -19.52 15.14
C LEU A 69 5.43 -19.69 14.32
N ALA A 70 5.83 -18.68 13.54
CA ALA A 70 7.08 -18.66 12.80
C ALA A 70 8.31 -18.86 13.69
N LEU A 71 8.35 -18.10 14.79
CA LEU A 71 9.41 -18.16 15.78
C LEU A 71 9.41 -19.52 16.49
N ALA A 72 8.25 -20.00 16.89
CA ALA A 72 8.11 -21.29 17.58
C ALA A 72 8.57 -22.45 16.68
N THR A 73 8.17 -22.49 15.40
CA THR A 73 8.59 -23.55 14.47
C THR A 73 10.08 -23.49 14.18
N ALA A 74 10.64 -22.30 13.98
CA ALA A 74 12.07 -22.14 13.78
C ALA A 74 12.86 -22.58 15.04
N ALA A 75 12.35 -22.27 16.23
CA ALA A 75 12.99 -22.63 17.50
C ALA A 75 12.94 -24.14 17.77
N THR A 76 11.81 -24.79 17.48
CA THR A 76 11.69 -26.24 17.61
C THR A 76 12.58 -26.97 16.61
N LEU A 77 12.65 -26.50 15.36
CA LEU A 77 13.57 -27.05 14.38
C LEU A 77 15.02 -26.94 14.85
N TRP A 78 15.41 -25.83 15.49
CA TRP A 78 16.78 -25.67 15.98
C TRP A 78 17.12 -26.64 17.11
N TYR A 79 16.19 -26.82 18.04
CA TYR A 79 16.34 -27.77 19.12
C TYR A 79 16.54 -29.21 18.62
N TRP A 80 15.78 -29.64 17.61
CA TRP A 80 15.83 -31.02 17.10
C TRP A 80 16.95 -31.29 16.10
N LEU A 81 17.23 -30.36 15.18
CA LEU A 81 18.27 -30.58 14.16
C LEU A 81 19.69 -30.43 14.70
N ALA A 82 19.87 -29.70 15.81
CA ALA A 82 21.17 -29.38 16.42
C ALA A 82 22.24 -28.86 15.43
N TRP A 83 21.81 -28.37 14.25
CA TRP A 83 22.70 -27.88 13.22
C TRP A 83 23.16 -26.47 13.56
N GLY A 84 24.47 -26.24 13.60
CA GLY A 84 25.05 -24.97 14.06
C GLY A 84 24.55 -23.73 13.30
N GLN A 85 24.20 -23.86 12.01
CA GLN A 85 23.71 -22.74 11.21
C GLN A 85 22.21 -22.47 11.34
N LEU A 86 21.47 -23.30 12.08
CA LEU A 86 20.05 -23.05 12.30
C LEU A 86 19.80 -21.80 13.16
N ALA A 87 20.75 -21.42 14.02
CA ALA A 87 20.69 -20.17 14.77
C ALA A 87 20.64 -18.95 13.83
N THR A 88 21.49 -18.94 12.80
CA THR A 88 21.50 -17.91 11.76
C THR A 88 20.19 -17.94 10.95
N ALA A 89 19.72 -19.13 10.59
CA ALA A 89 18.44 -19.29 9.89
C ALA A 89 17.28 -18.70 10.69
N LEU A 90 17.22 -18.99 12.00
CA LEU A 90 16.24 -18.47 12.95
C LEU A 90 16.19 -16.95 13.00
N VAL A 91 17.35 -16.31 13.13
CA VAL A 91 17.46 -14.84 13.14
C VAL A 91 16.94 -14.27 11.82
N MET A 92 17.35 -14.85 10.70
CA MET A 92 16.91 -14.38 9.39
C MET A 92 15.41 -14.59 9.18
N THR A 93 14.85 -15.73 9.59
CA THR A 93 13.40 -15.97 9.57
C THR A 93 12.67 -14.88 10.34
N THR A 94 13.15 -14.55 11.55
CA THR A 94 12.56 -13.53 12.42
C THR A 94 12.59 -12.15 11.78
N VAL A 95 13.75 -11.74 11.26
CA VAL A 95 13.93 -10.45 10.61
C VAL A 95 13.01 -10.31 9.40
N PHE A 96 12.93 -11.33 8.54
CA PHE A 96 12.06 -11.28 7.37
C PHE A 96 10.58 -11.37 7.74
N CYS A 97 10.21 -12.09 8.80
CA CYS A 97 8.86 -12.04 9.37
C CYS A 97 8.49 -10.63 9.83
N ALA A 98 9.37 -9.94 10.54
CA ALA A 98 9.15 -8.57 10.99
C ALA A 98 9.05 -7.59 9.80
N LEU A 99 10.02 -7.61 8.89
CA LEU A 99 10.05 -6.74 7.71
C LEU A 99 8.83 -6.93 6.80
N ALA A 100 8.52 -8.19 6.48
CA ALA A 100 7.39 -8.48 5.59
C ALA A 100 6.05 -8.19 6.27
N SER A 101 5.92 -8.27 7.61
CA SER A 101 4.69 -7.88 8.30
C SER A 101 4.33 -6.39 8.12
N SER A 102 5.32 -5.54 7.87
CA SER A 102 5.11 -4.11 7.58
C SER A 102 4.93 -3.81 6.09
N SER A 103 5.18 -4.80 5.23
CA SER A 103 5.07 -4.64 3.79
C SER A 103 3.62 -4.81 3.33
N PRO A 104 3.12 -3.96 2.42
CA PRO A 104 1.84 -4.18 1.74
C PRO A 104 1.80 -5.45 0.90
N ARG A 105 2.97 -6.00 0.50
CA ARG A 105 3.12 -7.18 -0.34
C ARG A 105 4.18 -8.13 0.24
N PRO A 106 3.89 -8.78 1.38
CA PRO A 106 4.87 -9.58 2.13
C PRO A 106 5.50 -10.69 1.30
N THR A 107 4.69 -11.50 0.61
CA THR A 107 5.21 -12.64 -0.14
C THR A 107 6.05 -12.19 -1.33
N ALA A 108 5.63 -11.14 -2.03
CA ALA A 108 6.39 -10.60 -3.16
C ALA A 108 7.75 -10.06 -2.71
N MET A 109 7.79 -9.35 -1.58
CA MET A 109 9.02 -8.85 -0.98
C MET A 109 9.98 -10.00 -0.64
N VAL A 110 9.52 -11.00 0.11
CA VAL A 110 10.38 -12.13 0.52
C VAL A 110 10.83 -12.95 -0.69
N LYS A 111 9.97 -13.17 -1.70
CA LYS A 111 10.35 -13.83 -2.95
C LYS A 111 11.45 -13.09 -3.71
N GLN A 112 11.31 -11.77 -3.86
CA GLN A 112 12.34 -10.97 -4.54
C GLN A 112 13.67 -11.01 -3.80
N VAL A 113 13.64 -10.90 -2.47
CA VAL A 113 14.86 -10.99 -1.66
C VAL A 113 15.49 -12.38 -1.75
N MET A 114 14.70 -13.45 -1.70
CA MET A 114 15.17 -14.82 -1.93
C MET A 114 15.82 -14.98 -3.31
N THR A 115 15.20 -14.47 -4.37
CA THR A 115 15.81 -14.47 -5.71
C THR A 115 17.13 -13.71 -5.70
N GLY A 116 17.21 -12.58 -4.98
CA GLY A 116 18.44 -11.83 -4.78
C GLY A 116 19.52 -12.67 -4.07
N PHE A 117 19.16 -13.42 -3.04
CA PHE A 117 20.07 -14.32 -2.32
C PHE A 117 20.60 -15.43 -3.22
N LEU A 118 19.73 -16.07 -4.00
CA LEU A 118 20.11 -17.13 -4.93
C LEU A 118 21.07 -16.65 -6.02
N ILE A 119 20.91 -15.42 -6.49
CA ILE A 119 21.82 -14.79 -7.46
C ILE A 119 23.12 -14.35 -6.76
N ALA A 120 23.01 -13.74 -5.60
CA ALA A 120 24.16 -13.21 -4.87
C ALA A 120 25.07 -14.29 -4.31
N ALA A 121 24.57 -15.47 -3.96
CA ALA A 121 25.43 -16.51 -3.38
C ALA A 121 26.59 -16.96 -4.28
N PRO A 122 26.38 -17.40 -5.53
CA PRO A 122 27.50 -17.75 -6.40
C PRO A 122 28.39 -16.54 -6.71
N LEU A 123 27.81 -15.35 -6.87
CA LEU A 123 28.58 -14.13 -7.15
C LEU A 123 29.44 -13.71 -5.95
N THR A 124 28.89 -13.76 -4.75
CA THR A 124 29.56 -13.44 -3.49
C THR A 124 30.69 -14.42 -3.23
N PHE A 125 30.42 -15.72 -3.40
CA PHE A 125 31.44 -16.75 -3.28
C PHE A 125 32.57 -16.53 -4.29
N ALA A 126 32.25 -16.25 -5.56
CA ALA A 126 33.27 -15.94 -6.57
C ALA A 126 34.05 -14.66 -6.23
N THR A 127 33.37 -13.58 -5.83
CA THR A 127 34.02 -12.32 -5.45
C THR A 127 34.95 -12.52 -4.27
N GLU A 128 34.52 -13.24 -3.23
CA GLU A 128 35.30 -13.45 -2.02
C GLU A 128 36.56 -14.30 -2.29
N PHE A 129 36.42 -15.45 -2.95
CA PHE A 129 37.51 -16.39 -3.15
C PHE A 129 38.39 -16.12 -4.38
N LEU A 130 37.92 -15.35 -5.39
CA LEU A 130 38.72 -15.04 -6.59
C LEU A 130 39.32 -13.63 -6.56
N LEU A 131 38.62 -12.67 -5.93
CA LEU A 131 39.00 -11.25 -5.95
C LEU A 131 39.47 -10.79 -4.56
N VAL A 132 38.64 -10.94 -3.52
CA VAL A 132 38.94 -10.39 -2.18
C VAL A 132 40.16 -11.05 -1.56
N ILE A 133 40.33 -12.38 -1.68
CA ILE A 133 41.52 -13.07 -1.15
C ILE A 133 42.84 -12.57 -1.75
N ARG A 134 42.81 -11.97 -2.95
CA ARG A 134 43.97 -11.42 -3.66
C ARG A 134 44.13 -9.90 -3.47
N ALA A 135 43.15 -9.25 -2.84
CA ALA A 135 43.16 -7.80 -2.70
C ALA A 135 44.15 -7.38 -1.60
N SER A 136 45.11 -6.52 -1.96
CA SER A 136 46.03 -5.90 -1.01
C SER A 136 45.56 -4.49 -0.65
N GLY A 137 45.15 -4.32 0.61
CA GLY A 137 44.69 -3.04 1.13
C GLY A 137 43.27 -2.65 0.71
N PHE A 138 42.82 -1.50 1.22
CA PHE A 138 41.43 -1.07 1.14
C PHE A 138 40.95 -0.75 -0.28
N ALA A 139 41.76 -0.05 -1.08
CA ALA A 139 41.37 0.36 -2.44
C ALA A 139 41.13 -0.84 -3.35
N MET A 140 41.99 -1.86 -3.26
CA MET A 140 41.86 -3.08 -4.05
C MET A 140 40.65 -3.91 -3.60
N LEU A 141 40.32 -3.90 -2.30
CA LEU A 141 39.11 -4.52 -1.77
C LEU A 141 37.84 -3.82 -2.28
N MET A 142 37.83 -2.49 -2.31
CA MET A 142 36.74 -1.73 -2.90
C MET A 142 36.57 -2.09 -4.37
N LEU A 143 37.64 -2.09 -5.16
CA LEU A 143 37.60 -2.45 -6.59
C LEU A 143 37.11 -3.90 -6.81
N ALA A 144 37.50 -4.83 -5.93
CA ALA A 144 37.04 -6.22 -5.99
C ALA A 144 35.54 -6.37 -5.72
N ALA A 145 35.00 -5.63 -4.75
CA ALA A 145 33.60 -5.72 -4.34
C ALA A 145 32.68 -4.82 -5.21
N LEU A 146 33.22 -3.77 -5.83
CA LEU A 146 32.47 -2.76 -6.58
C LEU A 146 31.50 -3.33 -7.62
N PRO A 147 31.88 -4.29 -8.49
CA PRO A 147 30.98 -4.78 -9.53
C PRO A 147 29.71 -5.44 -8.96
N LEU A 148 29.86 -6.18 -7.87
CA LEU A 148 28.75 -6.88 -7.21
C LEU A 148 27.79 -5.90 -6.55
N PHE A 149 28.30 -4.95 -5.77
CA PHE A 149 27.47 -3.93 -5.13
C PHE A 149 26.87 -2.94 -6.15
N ALA A 150 27.61 -2.57 -7.20
CA ALA A 150 27.08 -1.73 -8.28
C ALA A 150 25.92 -2.41 -9.01
N LEU A 151 26.02 -3.71 -9.28
CA LEU A 151 24.92 -4.49 -9.85
C LEU A 151 23.70 -4.50 -8.91
N ALA A 152 23.91 -4.75 -7.62
CA ALA A 152 22.84 -4.75 -6.64
C ALA A 152 22.14 -3.38 -6.56
N LEU A 153 22.91 -2.28 -6.52
CA LEU A 153 22.40 -0.91 -6.53
C LEU A 153 21.66 -0.57 -7.83
N TRP A 154 22.18 -1.01 -8.98
CA TRP A 154 21.49 -0.84 -10.25
C TRP A 154 20.13 -1.53 -10.26
N LEU A 155 20.02 -2.75 -9.71
CA LEU A 155 18.73 -3.44 -9.56
C LEU A 155 17.76 -2.70 -8.61
N MET A 156 18.28 -1.98 -7.59
CA MET A 156 17.46 -1.16 -6.70
C MET A 156 16.79 0.03 -7.41
N THR A 157 17.34 0.49 -8.54
CA THR A 157 16.77 1.63 -9.28
C THR A 157 15.47 1.30 -10.01
N ASP A 158 15.20 0.02 -10.31
CA ASP A 158 13.94 -0.41 -10.92
C ASP A 158 12.96 -0.89 -9.82
N PRO A 159 11.83 -0.20 -9.58
CA PRO A 159 10.84 -0.59 -8.57
C PRO A 159 10.31 -2.02 -8.73
N LYS A 160 10.38 -2.61 -9.94
CA LYS A 160 9.98 -4.00 -10.18
C LYS A 160 10.99 -5.01 -9.67
N ARG A 161 12.28 -4.65 -9.64
CA ARG A 161 13.42 -5.52 -9.29
C ARG A 161 14.10 -5.10 -8.00
N ALA A 162 13.65 -4.03 -7.36
CA ALA A 162 14.31 -3.44 -6.21
C ALA A 162 14.52 -4.44 -5.05
N GLY A 163 13.56 -5.33 -4.78
CA GLY A 163 13.73 -6.36 -3.76
C GLY A 163 14.85 -7.38 -4.07
N ILE A 164 15.11 -7.65 -5.35
CA ILE A 164 16.23 -8.51 -5.77
C ILE A 164 17.55 -7.80 -5.48
N GLY A 165 17.66 -6.52 -5.85
CA GLY A 165 18.83 -5.69 -5.54
C GLY A 165 19.11 -5.59 -4.04
N ILE A 166 18.06 -5.36 -3.23
CA ILE A 166 18.14 -5.36 -1.75
C ILE A 166 18.65 -6.70 -1.23
N GLY A 167 18.07 -7.81 -1.70
CA GLY A 167 18.52 -9.14 -1.32
C GLY A 167 19.98 -9.37 -1.68
N MET A 168 20.39 -8.99 -2.90
CA MET A 168 21.77 -9.15 -3.35
C MET A 168 22.74 -8.34 -2.48
N ALA A 169 22.45 -7.07 -2.23
CA ALA A 169 23.31 -6.21 -1.42
C ALA A 169 23.42 -6.73 0.01
N MET A 170 22.30 -7.10 0.64
CA MET A 170 22.26 -7.56 2.03
C MET A 170 23.00 -8.90 2.21
N PHE A 171 22.80 -9.84 1.28
CA PHE A 171 23.52 -11.12 1.30
C PHE A 171 25.03 -10.91 1.12
N SER A 172 25.41 -10.14 0.09
CA SER A 172 26.82 -9.88 -0.24
C SER A 172 27.54 -9.16 0.90
N SER A 173 26.91 -8.19 1.56
CA SER A 173 27.51 -7.47 2.70
C SER A 173 27.75 -8.34 3.93
N GLN A 174 26.99 -9.42 4.09
CA GLN A 174 27.15 -10.31 5.24
C GLN A 174 28.37 -11.23 5.08
N PHE A 175 28.66 -11.68 3.86
CA PHE A 175 29.76 -12.61 3.60
C PHE A 175 31.04 -11.90 3.15
N ILE A 176 30.94 -10.79 2.40
CA ILE A 176 32.09 -9.93 2.11
C ILE A 176 32.31 -9.00 3.32
N ALA A 177 32.74 -9.60 4.43
CA ALA A 177 32.97 -8.94 5.70
C ALA A 177 34.46 -9.08 6.09
N PRO A 178 35.35 -8.27 5.51
CA PRO A 178 36.78 -8.35 5.79
C PRO A 178 37.07 -8.04 7.26
N VAL A 179 37.69 -8.99 7.94
CA VAL A 179 38.21 -8.83 9.31
C VAL A 179 39.74 -8.75 9.28
N ASN A 180 40.35 -8.22 10.35
CA ASN A 180 41.80 -7.96 10.40
C ASN A 180 42.65 -9.23 10.16
N GLN A 181 42.14 -10.40 10.56
CA GLN A 181 42.73 -11.71 10.26
C GLN A 181 41.68 -12.60 9.58
N MET A 182 41.69 -12.61 8.25
CA MET A 182 40.79 -13.41 7.44
C MET A 182 41.16 -14.90 7.50
N HIS A 183 40.20 -15.73 7.92
CA HIS A 183 40.26 -17.18 7.80
C HIS A 183 39.30 -17.62 6.71
N TYR A 184 39.84 -18.15 5.60
CA TYR A 184 39.04 -18.57 4.46
C TYR A 184 38.75 -20.07 4.56
N ASP A 185 37.58 -20.42 5.07
CA ASP A 185 37.04 -21.79 5.04
C ASP A 185 35.84 -21.85 4.07
N PRO A 186 36.04 -22.38 2.85
CA PRO A 186 34.97 -22.50 1.85
C PRO A 186 33.75 -23.29 2.34
N MET A 187 33.96 -24.31 3.18
CA MET A 187 32.87 -25.13 3.70
C MET A 187 32.08 -24.36 4.76
N ALA A 188 32.76 -23.63 5.64
CA ALA A 188 32.08 -22.79 6.62
C ALA A 188 31.27 -21.66 5.94
N VAL A 189 31.83 -21.01 4.92
CA VAL A 189 31.14 -19.96 4.14
C VAL A 189 29.92 -20.55 3.43
N ALA A 190 30.07 -21.66 2.70
CA ALA A 190 28.96 -22.31 2.00
C ALA A 190 27.85 -22.75 2.98
N ASN A 191 28.22 -23.32 4.12
CA ASN A 191 27.30 -23.73 5.18
C ASN A 191 26.55 -22.51 5.76
N GLY A 192 27.23 -21.38 5.97
CA GLY A 192 26.62 -20.13 6.40
C GLY A 192 25.65 -19.54 5.38
N MET A 193 26.03 -19.56 4.10
CA MET A 193 25.18 -19.13 2.98
C MET A 193 23.88 -19.94 2.93
N LEU A 194 23.98 -21.27 3.07
CA LEU A 194 22.81 -22.16 3.15
C LEU A 194 21.91 -21.85 4.35
N GLY A 195 22.50 -21.66 5.53
CA GLY A 195 21.73 -21.27 6.73
C GLY A 195 20.94 -19.98 6.52
N GLN A 196 21.56 -18.98 5.89
CA GLN A 196 20.90 -17.71 5.61
C GLN A 196 19.74 -17.87 4.62
N MET A 197 19.94 -18.63 3.53
CA MET A 197 18.88 -18.93 2.57
C MET A 197 17.73 -19.71 3.20
N ILE A 198 18.02 -20.72 4.02
CA ILE A 198 17.00 -21.51 4.71
C ILE A 198 16.16 -20.62 5.63
N GLY A 199 16.78 -19.65 6.30
CA GLY A 199 16.05 -18.69 7.14
C GLY A 199 15.03 -17.86 6.36
N VAL A 200 15.41 -17.33 5.19
CA VAL A 200 14.49 -16.58 4.31
C VAL A 200 13.45 -17.50 3.68
N LEU A 201 13.82 -18.75 3.36
CA LEU A 201 12.90 -19.74 2.80
C LEU A 201 11.82 -20.12 3.80
N LEU A 202 12.20 -20.33 5.05
CA LEU A 202 11.26 -20.63 6.13
C LEU A 202 10.29 -19.46 6.32
N ALA A 203 10.79 -18.21 6.34
CA ALA A 203 9.93 -17.03 6.38
C ALA A 203 8.94 -17.02 5.19
N LEU A 204 9.41 -17.32 3.98
CA LEU A 204 8.55 -17.41 2.80
C LEU A 204 7.45 -18.45 2.98
N VAL A 205 7.80 -19.67 3.43
CA VAL A 205 6.84 -20.76 3.67
C VAL A 205 5.79 -20.36 4.72
N ILE A 206 6.20 -19.67 5.78
CA ILE A 206 5.28 -19.15 6.81
C ILE A 206 4.27 -18.17 6.20
N PHE A 207 4.72 -17.23 5.36
CA PHE A 207 3.83 -16.26 4.72
C PHE A 207 2.91 -16.86 3.67
N THR A 208 3.32 -17.97 3.02
CA THR A 208 2.50 -18.62 1.99
C THR A 208 1.54 -19.66 2.55
N VAL A 209 1.95 -20.43 3.56
CA VAL A 209 1.22 -21.61 4.04
C VAL A 209 0.45 -21.34 5.33
N LEU A 210 1.07 -20.70 6.33
CA LEU A 210 0.50 -20.64 7.68
C LEU A 210 -0.71 -19.72 7.76
N LEU A 211 -0.66 -18.53 7.14
CA LEU A 211 -1.77 -17.58 7.06
C LEU A 211 -1.65 -16.79 5.73
N PRO A 212 -2.47 -17.12 4.71
CA PRO A 212 -2.46 -16.43 3.42
C PRO A 212 -2.66 -14.92 3.57
N GLU A 213 -2.11 -14.16 2.61
CA GLU A 213 -2.05 -12.69 2.63
C GLU A 213 -3.37 -12.04 3.08
N HIS A 214 -3.25 -11.05 3.98
CA HIS A 214 -4.39 -10.31 4.49
C HIS A 214 -5.14 -9.59 3.35
N THR A 215 -6.46 -9.43 3.48
CA THR A 215 -7.32 -8.75 2.51
C THR A 215 -7.10 -7.23 2.40
N MET A 216 -6.10 -6.66 3.10
CA MET A 216 -5.79 -5.24 3.01
C MET A 216 -5.31 -4.89 1.59
N GLY A 217 -5.94 -3.89 0.99
CA GLY A 217 -5.69 -3.53 -0.40
C GLY A 217 -6.20 -4.54 -1.43
N ASN A 218 -6.85 -5.63 -1.02
CA ASN A 218 -7.55 -6.50 -1.97
C ASN A 218 -8.67 -5.69 -2.65
N ARG A 219 -8.64 -5.66 -3.99
CA ARG A 219 -9.61 -4.99 -4.86
C ARG A 219 -11.06 -5.21 -4.45
N GLY A 220 -11.47 -6.43 -4.12
CA GLY A 220 -12.84 -6.75 -3.75
C GLY A 220 -13.25 -6.12 -2.41
N HIS A 221 -12.35 -6.18 -1.43
CA HIS A 221 -12.57 -5.60 -0.11
C HIS A 221 -12.60 -4.06 -0.18
N VAL A 222 -11.64 -3.46 -0.90
CA VAL A 222 -11.57 -2.01 -1.09
C VAL A 222 -12.80 -1.50 -1.82
N ARG A 223 -13.21 -2.14 -2.91
CA ARG A 223 -14.45 -1.80 -3.63
C ARG A 223 -15.64 -1.84 -2.68
N ALA A 224 -15.85 -2.94 -1.96
CA ALA A 224 -16.96 -3.05 -1.01
C ALA A 224 -16.89 -2.02 0.13
N ALA A 225 -15.70 -1.61 0.56
CA ALA A 225 -15.51 -0.55 1.55
C ALA A 225 -15.84 0.85 0.98
N LEU A 226 -15.45 1.15 -0.26
CA LEU A 226 -15.78 2.41 -0.93
C LEU A 226 -17.30 2.59 -1.07
N TRP A 227 -18.03 1.56 -1.51
CA TRP A 227 -19.49 1.59 -1.61
C TRP A 227 -20.16 1.79 -0.24
N ARG A 228 -19.68 1.10 0.80
CA ARG A 228 -20.19 1.29 2.17
C ARG A 228 -19.94 2.69 2.69
N GLU A 229 -18.75 3.24 2.48
CA GLU A 229 -18.42 4.59 2.93
C GLU A 229 -19.27 5.64 2.19
N ALA A 230 -19.48 5.47 0.88
CA ALA A 230 -20.39 6.31 0.12
C ALA A 230 -21.83 6.23 0.65
N LEU A 231 -22.34 5.03 0.94
CA LEU A 231 -23.66 4.85 1.56
C LEU A 231 -23.76 5.50 2.96
N ASP A 232 -22.68 5.45 3.74
CA ASP A 232 -22.62 6.06 5.07
C ASP A 232 -22.70 7.59 4.99
N THR A 233 -22.31 8.23 3.87
CA THR A 233 -22.57 9.68 3.67
C THR A 233 -24.05 10.02 3.63
N CYS A 234 -24.95 9.08 3.27
CA CYS A 234 -26.39 9.30 3.32
C CYS A 234 -26.96 9.24 4.75
N ARG A 235 -26.32 8.49 5.65
CA ARG A 235 -26.85 8.13 6.97
C ARG A 235 -26.16 8.84 8.13
N ALA A 236 -24.88 9.18 7.98
CA ALA A 236 -24.07 9.75 9.03
C ALA A 236 -24.63 11.10 9.50
N ARG A 237 -24.44 11.43 10.77
CA ARG A 237 -24.89 12.70 11.35
C ARG A 237 -24.25 13.88 10.62
N LEU A 238 -25.08 14.77 10.08
CA LEU A 238 -24.65 16.04 9.52
C LEU A 238 -24.60 17.07 10.67
N ARG A 239 -23.50 17.82 10.77
CA ARG A 239 -23.33 18.94 11.70
C ARG A 239 -22.85 20.15 10.93
N GLY A 240 -23.47 21.30 11.16
CA GLY A 240 -23.17 22.53 10.42
C GLY A 240 -23.36 22.34 8.91
N ASP A 241 -22.40 22.84 8.15
CA ASP A 241 -22.29 22.73 6.68
C ASP A 241 -21.91 21.33 6.18
N GLY A 242 -21.60 20.38 7.07
CA GLY A 242 -21.13 19.04 6.70
C GLY A 242 -19.63 18.92 6.45
N GLY A 243 -18.83 19.97 6.67
CA GLY A 243 -17.39 19.95 6.40
C GLY A 243 -16.62 18.87 7.17
N ALA A 244 -17.00 18.58 8.43
CA ALA A 244 -16.41 17.50 9.21
C ALA A 244 -16.71 16.10 8.64
N LEU A 245 -17.92 15.90 8.09
CA LEU A 245 -18.30 14.65 7.44
C LEU A 245 -17.55 14.47 6.13
N ARG A 246 -17.45 15.52 5.31
CA ARG A 246 -16.69 15.56 4.06
C ARG A 246 -15.21 15.21 4.29
N HIS A 247 -14.57 15.87 5.25
CA HIS A 247 -13.18 15.58 5.58
C HIS A 247 -12.95 14.13 6.03
N ARG A 248 -13.85 13.57 6.87
CA ARG A 248 -13.75 12.15 7.29
C ARG A 248 -13.89 11.21 6.09
N PHE A 249 -14.86 11.49 5.23
CA PHE A 249 -15.12 10.73 4.01
C PHE A 249 -13.90 10.74 3.07
N ASP A 250 -13.33 11.92 2.81
CA ASP A 250 -12.16 12.12 1.95
C ASP A 250 -10.96 11.35 2.46
N ASN A 251 -10.68 11.47 3.76
CA ASN A 251 -9.60 10.74 4.40
C ASN A 251 -9.79 9.22 4.27
N ARG A 252 -11.02 8.74 4.39
CA ARG A 252 -11.31 7.31 4.31
C ARG A 252 -11.20 6.78 2.88
N VAL A 253 -11.72 7.50 1.89
CA VAL A 253 -11.56 7.14 0.47
C VAL A 253 -10.08 7.15 0.08
N ARG A 254 -9.33 8.18 0.49
CA ARG A 254 -7.88 8.27 0.25
C ARG A 254 -7.10 7.13 0.89
N ASP A 255 -7.42 6.77 2.13
CA ASP A 255 -6.83 5.62 2.83
C ASP A 255 -7.07 4.31 2.06
N LEU A 256 -8.30 4.07 1.63
CA LEU A 256 -8.68 2.87 0.86
C LEU A 256 -7.97 2.80 -0.51
N LEU A 257 -7.90 3.92 -1.23
CA LEU A 257 -7.18 4.00 -2.51
C LEU A 257 -5.67 3.85 -2.32
N SER A 258 -5.11 4.37 -1.23
CA SER A 258 -3.69 4.18 -0.89
C SER A 258 -3.38 2.70 -0.61
N GLN A 259 -4.22 2.01 0.17
CA GLN A 259 -4.09 0.58 0.43
C GLN A 259 -4.19 -0.24 -0.86
N LEU A 260 -5.13 0.09 -1.75
CA LEU A 260 -5.28 -0.56 -3.05
C LEU A 260 -4.02 -0.37 -3.91
N ASN A 261 -3.49 0.85 -3.97
CA ASN A 261 -2.28 1.15 -4.73
C ASN A 261 -1.06 0.39 -4.17
N ALA A 262 -0.89 0.38 -2.86
CA ALA A 262 0.19 -0.33 -2.18
C ALA A 262 0.13 -1.84 -2.44
N ALA A 263 -1.06 -2.44 -2.44
CA ALA A 263 -1.26 -3.85 -2.74
C ALA A 263 -1.13 -4.18 -4.24
N ALA A 264 -1.43 -3.26 -5.16
CA ALA A 264 -1.40 -3.53 -6.59
C ALA A 264 0.03 -3.65 -7.17
N GLY A 265 1.00 -3.01 -6.53
CA GLY A 265 2.40 -3.01 -6.97
C GLY A 265 2.65 -2.12 -8.20
N PRO A 266 3.87 -2.20 -8.79
CA PRO A 266 4.33 -1.26 -9.81
C PRO A 266 3.64 -1.39 -11.18
N THR A 267 2.80 -2.41 -11.40
CA THR A 267 2.06 -2.59 -12.65
C THR A 267 0.64 -3.05 -12.32
N PRO A 268 -0.25 -2.10 -11.96
CA PRO A 268 -1.60 -2.43 -11.51
C PRO A 268 -2.43 -3.03 -12.66
N PRO A 269 -3.12 -4.16 -12.45
CA PRO A 269 -3.95 -4.78 -13.46
C PRO A 269 -5.16 -3.88 -13.82
N PRO A 270 -5.78 -4.07 -15.00
CA PRO A 270 -6.91 -3.25 -15.45
C PRO A 270 -8.07 -3.24 -14.46
N GLU A 271 -8.34 -4.35 -13.78
CA GLU A 271 -9.38 -4.44 -12.76
C GLU A 271 -9.12 -3.53 -11.55
N THR A 272 -7.87 -3.40 -11.09
CA THR A 272 -7.52 -2.46 -10.01
C THR A 272 -7.75 -1.03 -10.46
N ARG A 273 -7.39 -0.69 -11.70
CA ARG A 273 -7.66 0.65 -12.26
C ARG A 273 -9.15 0.94 -12.36
N ALA A 274 -9.97 -0.08 -12.62
CA ALA A 274 -11.42 0.07 -12.61
C ALA A 274 -11.95 0.41 -11.21
N VAL A 275 -11.42 -0.22 -10.14
CA VAL A 275 -11.78 0.13 -8.76
C VAL A 275 -11.33 1.55 -8.39
N VAL A 276 -10.16 2.01 -8.88
CA VAL A 276 -9.74 3.41 -8.68
C VAL A 276 -10.72 4.38 -9.34
N ARG A 277 -11.09 4.15 -10.61
CA ARG A 277 -12.08 4.97 -11.33
C ARG A 277 -13.42 5.01 -10.59
N GLU A 278 -13.89 3.85 -10.14
CA GLU A 278 -15.10 3.72 -9.35
C GLU A 278 -15.00 4.47 -8.01
N GLY A 279 -13.85 4.41 -7.34
CA GLY A 279 -13.58 5.19 -6.13
C GLY A 279 -13.64 6.70 -6.35
N LEU A 280 -13.14 7.19 -7.49
CA LEU A 280 -13.25 8.61 -7.86
C LEU A 280 -14.71 9.01 -8.13
N THR A 281 -15.47 8.16 -8.83
CA THR A 281 -16.91 8.41 -9.04
C THR A 281 -17.68 8.43 -7.71
N LEU A 282 -17.37 7.51 -6.80
CA LEU A 282 -17.99 7.44 -5.48
C LEU A 282 -17.58 8.61 -4.59
N LEU A 283 -16.37 9.15 -4.77
CA LEU A 283 -15.89 10.34 -4.07
C LEU A 283 -16.77 11.56 -4.43
N GLU A 284 -16.94 11.83 -5.73
CA GLU A 284 -17.78 12.93 -6.19
C GLU A 284 -19.26 12.72 -5.83
N LEU A 285 -19.76 11.49 -5.95
CA LEU A 285 -21.12 11.16 -5.53
C LEU A 285 -21.33 11.40 -4.02
N GLY A 286 -20.33 11.06 -3.20
CA GLY A 286 -20.36 11.31 -1.75
C GLY A 286 -20.36 12.80 -1.43
N HIS A 287 -19.59 13.62 -2.15
CA HIS A 287 -19.61 15.08 -2.01
C HIS A 287 -20.97 15.65 -2.36
N ALA A 288 -21.52 15.28 -3.52
CA ALA A 288 -22.84 15.72 -3.95
C ALA A 288 -23.93 15.32 -2.93
N VAL A 289 -23.87 14.11 -2.37
CA VAL A 289 -24.80 13.67 -1.32
C VAL A 289 -24.67 14.55 -0.06
N ILE A 290 -23.45 14.87 0.38
CA ILE A 290 -23.23 15.71 1.56
C ILE A 290 -23.77 17.12 1.32
N GLU A 291 -23.50 17.70 0.17
CA GLU A 291 -23.97 19.04 -0.21
C GLU A 291 -25.49 19.09 -0.36
N LEU A 292 -26.11 18.10 -1.02
CA LEU A 292 -27.57 17.97 -1.09
C LEU A 292 -28.21 17.84 0.29
N ARG A 293 -27.57 17.14 1.22
CA ARG A 293 -28.05 17.03 2.61
C ARG A 293 -27.92 18.34 3.37
N ALA A 294 -26.85 19.10 3.16
CA ALA A 294 -26.68 20.43 3.74
C ALA A 294 -27.73 21.41 3.20
N LEU A 295 -27.98 21.39 1.88
CA LEU A 295 -29.06 22.16 1.26
C LEU A 295 -30.43 21.78 1.81
N ASN A 296 -30.72 20.49 1.95
CA ASN A 296 -32.00 20.03 2.51
C ASN A 296 -32.21 20.41 3.99
N ALA A 297 -31.12 20.69 4.72
CA ALA A 297 -31.18 21.20 6.09
C ALA A 297 -31.41 22.72 6.17
N ALA A 298 -31.17 23.46 5.09
CA ALA A 298 -31.42 24.89 5.00
C ALA A 298 -32.94 25.21 4.96
N PRO A 299 -33.33 26.47 5.23
CA PRO A 299 -34.71 26.92 5.07
C PRO A 299 -35.09 26.97 3.58
N LEU A 300 -35.68 25.87 3.09
CA LEU A 300 -36.23 25.73 1.73
C LEU A 300 -37.76 25.60 1.77
N ALA A 301 -38.41 25.93 0.64
CA ALA A 301 -39.83 25.67 0.43
C ALA A 301 -40.15 24.15 0.59
N PRO A 302 -41.29 23.78 1.19
CA PRO A 302 -41.62 22.38 1.49
C PRO A 302 -41.53 21.44 0.28
N ALA A 303 -42.06 21.84 -0.87
CA ALA A 303 -42.03 21.04 -2.09
C ALA A 303 -40.59 20.71 -2.57
N VAL A 304 -39.66 21.66 -2.45
CA VAL A 304 -38.25 21.47 -2.83
C VAL A 304 -37.58 20.53 -1.84
N ARG A 305 -37.84 20.71 -0.54
CA ARG A 305 -37.32 19.83 0.53
C ARG A 305 -37.77 18.39 0.35
N ASP A 306 -39.04 18.17 0.04
CA ASP A 306 -39.60 16.82 -0.16
C ASP A 306 -38.99 16.14 -1.41
N SER A 307 -38.75 16.93 -2.46
CA SER A 307 -38.12 16.46 -3.70
C SER A 307 -36.65 16.07 -3.46
N LEU A 308 -35.89 16.90 -2.75
CA LEU A 308 -34.51 16.60 -2.34
C LEU A 308 -34.44 15.37 -1.42
N ALA A 309 -35.35 15.26 -0.46
CA ALA A 309 -35.44 14.09 0.41
C ALA A 309 -35.79 12.80 -0.34
N ALA A 310 -36.62 12.88 -1.39
CA ALA A 310 -36.89 11.76 -2.28
C ALA A 310 -35.64 11.36 -3.10
N ALA A 311 -34.92 12.33 -3.67
CA ALA A 311 -33.68 12.09 -4.39
C ALA A 311 -32.61 11.43 -3.50
N LEU A 312 -32.40 11.94 -2.29
CA LEU A 312 -31.47 11.37 -1.31
C LEU A 312 -31.83 9.93 -0.93
N ARG A 313 -33.12 9.60 -0.80
CA ARG A 313 -33.58 8.21 -0.55
C ARG A 313 -33.27 7.29 -1.72
N ARG A 314 -33.47 7.73 -2.96
CA ARG A 314 -33.15 6.92 -4.15
C ARG A 314 -31.65 6.74 -4.35
N LEU A 315 -30.86 7.78 -4.08
CA LEU A 315 -29.39 7.69 -4.05
C LEU A 315 -28.90 6.68 -3.00
N ALA A 316 -29.46 6.73 -1.79
CA ALA A 316 -29.14 5.76 -0.74
C ALA A 316 -29.54 4.32 -1.13
N ALA A 317 -30.63 4.14 -1.89
CA ALA A 317 -31.03 2.85 -2.42
C ALA A 317 -30.03 2.34 -3.48
N TYR A 318 -29.59 3.20 -4.40
CA TYR A 318 -28.55 2.89 -5.39
C TYR A 318 -27.22 2.52 -4.73
N LEU A 319 -26.78 3.28 -3.73
CA LEU A 319 -25.54 3.01 -2.98
C LEU A 319 -25.61 1.73 -2.15
N ARG A 320 -26.81 1.31 -1.72
CA ARG A 320 -27.02 0.03 -1.01
C ARG A 320 -26.96 -1.15 -1.98
N ALA A 321 -27.53 -0.99 -3.17
CA ALA A 321 -27.58 -2.03 -4.19
C ALA A 321 -27.42 -1.40 -5.58
N PRO A 322 -26.22 -1.46 -6.19
CA PRO A 322 -25.93 -0.79 -7.46
C PRO A 322 -26.49 -1.57 -8.65
N VAL A 323 -27.81 -1.72 -8.70
CA VAL A 323 -28.54 -2.31 -9.82
C VAL A 323 -29.02 -1.23 -10.79
N ASN A 324 -29.13 -1.57 -12.08
CA ASN A 324 -29.53 -0.62 -13.13
C ASN A 324 -30.86 0.07 -12.83
N GLY A 325 -31.84 -0.64 -12.25
CA GLY A 325 -33.13 -0.06 -11.86
C GLY A 325 -33.02 1.00 -10.76
N ALA A 326 -32.18 0.78 -9.76
CA ALA A 326 -31.95 1.76 -8.69
C ALA A 326 -31.19 3.00 -9.20
N ARG A 327 -30.25 2.81 -10.13
CA ARG A 327 -29.56 3.90 -10.82
C ARG A 327 -30.54 4.75 -11.63
N ALA A 328 -31.37 4.13 -12.45
CA ALA A 328 -32.37 4.82 -13.26
C ALA A 328 -33.37 5.59 -12.39
N ALA A 329 -33.83 4.99 -11.29
CA ALA A 329 -34.72 5.65 -10.35
C ALA A 329 -34.06 6.86 -9.65
N ALA A 330 -32.78 6.77 -9.29
CA ALA A 330 -32.04 7.87 -8.70
C ALA A 330 -31.84 9.02 -9.69
N VAL A 331 -31.43 8.72 -10.93
CA VAL A 331 -31.29 9.73 -12.00
C VAL A 331 -32.64 10.40 -12.29
N ALA A 332 -33.73 9.63 -12.36
CA ALA A 332 -35.07 10.17 -12.60
C ALA A 332 -35.64 11.01 -11.43
N ALA A 333 -35.05 10.96 -10.23
CA ALA A 333 -35.43 11.86 -9.13
C ALA A 333 -34.63 13.16 -9.11
N LEU A 334 -33.55 13.25 -9.90
CA LEU A 334 -32.70 14.43 -10.00
C LEU A 334 -33.01 15.29 -11.23
N LEU A 335 -33.64 14.72 -12.27
CA LEU A 335 -34.02 15.37 -13.52
C LEU A 335 -35.45 15.93 -13.48
#